data_AF-A0A923Y9I5-F1
#
_entry.id   AF-A0A923Y9I5-F1
#
_cell.length_a   1.000
_cell.length_b   1.000
_cell.length_c   1.000
_cell.angle_alpha   90.00
_cell.angle_beta   90.00
_cell.angle_gamma   90.00
#
_symmetry.space_group_name_H-M   'P 1'
#
loop_
_entity.id
_entity.type
_entity.pdbx_description
1 polymer ?
#
loop_
_entity_poly.entity_id
_entity_poly.type
_entity_poly.pdbx_seq_one_letter_code
_entity_poly.pdbx_strand_id
1 'polypeptide(L)' 'MRAKIVAGNWKMNKTLEEGLSLASEVVNMVADEVTDDVKVVL' A
#
# COMPACT_ATOMS: atom_id res chain seq x y z
N MET A 1 23.16 -2.02 0.55
CA MET A 1 22.07 -2.40 1.49
C MET A 1 20.87 -2.82 0.65
N ARG A 2 20.06 -3.79 1.06
CA ARG A 2 18.89 -4.21 0.27
C ARG A 2 17.74 -3.22 0.46
N ALA A 3 16.95 -2.98 -0.59
CA ALA A 3 15.73 -2.19 -0.48
C ALA A 3 14.73 -2.90 0.44
N LYS A 4 14.09 -2.15 1.34
CA LYS A 4 12.97 -2.63 2.15
C LYS A 4 11.70 -2.45 1.35
N ILE A 5 10.97 -3.53 1.08
CA ILE A 5 9.76 -3.51 0.27
C ILE A 5 8.65 -4.21 1.05
N VAL A 6 7.51 -3.54 1.17
CA VAL A 6 6.25 -4.12 1.67
C VAL A 6 5.27 -4.16 0.50
N ALA A 7 4.82 -5.36 0.14
CA ALA A 7 3.92 -5.57 -0.98
C ALA A 7 2.61 -6.21 -0.50
N GLY A 8 1.48 -5.53 -0.73
CA GLY A 8 0.15 -6.04 -0.44
C GLY A 8 -0.33 -6.94 -1.57
N ASN A 9 -0.40 -8.26 -1.34
CA ASN A 9 -1.01 -9.15 -2.32
C ASN A 9 -2.52 -9.25 -2.09
N TRP A 10 -3.31 -8.61 -2.95
CA TRP A 10 -4.77 -8.61 -2.84
C TRP A 10 -5.40 -9.94 -3.28
N LYS A 11 -4.65 -10.78 -4.00
CA LYS A 11 -5.15 -12.02 -4.63
C LYS A 11 -6.40 -11.70 -5.48
N MET A 12 -7.38 -12.61 -5.50
CA MET A 12 -8.66 -12.43 -6.19
C MET A 12 -9.71 -11.85 -5.23
N ASN A 13 -9.39 -10.74 -4.58
CA ASN A 13 -10.31 -10.00 -3.73
C ASN A 13 -10.46 -8.58 -4.25
N LYS A 14 -11.58 -7.96 -3.89
CA LYS A 14 -11.96 -6.58 -4.22
C LYS A 14 -12.44 -6.40 -5.66
N THR A 15 -13.54 -5.67 -5.78
CA THR A 15 -13.98 -5.02 -7.01
C THR A 15 -13.15 -3.76 -7.26
N LEU A 16 -13.31 -3.14 -8.42
CA LEU A 16 -12.61 -1.89 -8.76
C LEU A 16 -12.88 -0.78 -7.74
N GLU A 17 -14.14 -0.60 -7.33
CA GLU A 17 -14.53 0.43 -6.37
C GLU A 17 -13.92 0.20 -5.00
N GLU A 18 -13.99 -1.03 -4.48
CA GLU A 18 -13.38 -1.38 -3.20
C GLU A 18 -11.84 -1.24 -3.23
N GLY A 19 -11.22 -1.55 -4.38
CA GLY A 19 -9.79 -1.39 -4.60
C GLY A 19 -9.37 0.09 -4.59
N LEU A 20 -10.15 0.96 -5.24
CA LEU A 20 -9.91 2.39 -5.23
C LEU A 20 -10.04 2.98 -3.83
N SER A 21 -11.09 2.61 -3.07
CA SER A 21 -11.26 3.04 -1.68
C SER A 21 -10.06 2.62 -0.81
N LEU A 22 -9.67 1.34 -0.90
CA LEU A 22 -8.54 0.81 -0.13
C LEU A 22 -7.23 1.52 -0.49
N ALA A 23 -6.96 1.73 -1.78
CA ALA A 23 -5.75 2.42 -2.23
C ALA A 23 -5.71 3.87 -1.72
N SER A 24 -6.83 4.60 -1.77
CA SER A 24 -6.92 5.97 -1.25
C SER A 24 -6.67 6.04 0.25
N GLU A 25 -7.23 5.11 1.03
CA GLU A 25 -6.98 5.02 2.47
C GLU A 25 -5.50 4.74 2.76
N VAL A 26 -4.91 3.74 2.10
CA VAL A 26 -3.53 3.31 2.40
C VAL A 26 -2.50 4.33 1.93
N VAL A 27 -2.70 5.02 0.81
CA VAL A 27 -1.78 6.07 0.35
C VAL A 27 -1.65 7.20 1.38
N ASN A 28 -2.76 7.63 1.98
CA ASN A 28 -2.73 8.68 3.01
C ASN A 28 -2.04 8.18 4.29
N MET A 29 -2.36 6.96 4.75
CA MET A 29 -1.69 6.37 5.92
C MET A 29 -0.18 6.20 5.72
N VAL A 30 0.25 5.78 4.51
CA VAL A 30 1.67 5.65 4.19
C VAL A 30 2.35 7.02 4.19
N ALA A 31 1.70 8.05 3.66
CA ALA A 31 2.27 9.39 3.65
C ALA A 31 2.41 9.99 5.06
N ASP A 32 1.47 9.70 5.96
CA ASP A 32 1.44 10.27 7.30
C ASP A 32 2.32 9.51 8.31
N GLU A 33 2.34 8.17 8.24
CA GLU A 33 2.90 7.32 9.31
C GLU A 33 4.24 6.66 8.96
N VAL A 34 4.57 6.48 7.68
CA VAL A 34 5.82 5.80 7.27
C VAL A 34 6.98 6.79 7.25
N THR A 35 7.89 6.66 8.21
CA THR A 35 9.04 7.55 8.40
C THR A 35 10.38 6.94 7.98
N ASP A 36 10.41 5.63 7.72
CA ASP A 36 11.60 4.90 7.27
C ASP A 36 11.72 4.86 5.73
N ASP A 37 12.94 4.61 5.22
CA ASP A 37 13.19 4.30 3.81
C ASP A 37 12.65 2.91 3.44
N VAL A 38 11.34 2.85 3.14
CA VAL A 38 10.60 1.65 2.76
C VAL A 38 9.74 1.94 1.53
N LYS A 39 9.78 1.04 0.55
CA LYS A 39 8.89 1.09 -0.62
C LYS A 39 7.64 0.25 -0.38
N VAL A 40 6.47 0.88 -0.50
CA VAL A 40 5.18 0.19 -0.44
C VAL A 40 4.63 -0.05 -1.84
N VAL A 41 4.08 -1.24 -2.09
CA VAL A 41 3.38 -1.62 -3.33
C VAL A 41 2.00 -2.15 -2.94
N LEU A 42 0.94 -1.55 -3.51
CA LEU A 42 -0.45 -1.92 -3.31
C LEU A 42 -0.99 -2.66 -4.53
#